data_AF-A0A8T2ZPI5-F1
#
_entry.id   AF-A0A8T2ZPI5-F1
#
_cell.length_a   1.000
_cell.length_b   1.000
_cell.length_c   1.000
_cell.angle_alpha   90.00
_cell.angle_beta   90.00
_cell.angle_gamma   90.00
#
_symmetry.space_group_name_H-M   'P 1'
#
loop_
_entity.id
_entity.type
_entity.pdbx_description
1 polymer ?
#
loop_
_entity_poly.entity_id
_entity_poly.type
_entity_poly.pdbx_seq_one_letter_code
_entity_poly.pdbx_strand_id
1 'polypeptide(L)'
;MGTQVPDNQKPDVPEEISEADRRKKEIDDWLPITSSRNAKWWYSAFHNVTAMVGAGVLSLPYAMANLGWGPGTVILVLSWTITLYTLWQMVEMHEMVPGKRFDRYHELGQYAFGEKLGLYIVVPQQLICEVGVDIVYMVTGGKSLQKIHNLVCKDCAPIKLTYFIMIFASVHFVLSHLPNFNSISGVSLAAAVMSLSYSTIAWSASVHKGVQPDVDYGYKASTTSGTVFNFFSALGDVAFAYAGHNVVLEIQATIPSKPGKPSKGPMWKGVVVAYIVVALCYFPVALIGYYMFGNKVEDNILISLEKPTWLIVAANMFVVIHVIGSYQIYAIPVFDMLETLLVKKLHFRPSRKLRFITRNIYVAFTMFVGICFPFFGGLLGFFGGFAFAPTTYFLPCIMWLAIYKPKRFSLSWITNWICIILGFLLMILSPIGGLRTIILNAKGYKFFS
;
A
#
# COMPACT_ATOMS: atom_id res chain seq x y z
N MET A 1 -66.21 -11.30 37.88
CA MET A 1 -65.46 -10.03 38.01
C MET A 1 -64.54 -10.18 39.21
N GLY A 2 -63.21 -10.12 39.16
CA GLY A 2 -62.25 -9.96 38.08
C GLY A 2 -60.99 -10.76 38.42
N THR A 3 -60.29 -11.21 37.38
CA THR A 3 -59.04 -11.96 37.42
C THR A 3 -57.89 -11.11 37.97
N GLN A 4 -57.18 -11.61 38.98
CA GLN A 4 -55.92 -11.04 39.46
C GLN A 4 -54.81 -11.28 38.42
N VAL A 5 -54.14 -10.20 38.04
CA VAL A 5 -52.91 -10.21 37.25
C VAL A 5 -51.74 -10.48 38.20
N PRO A 6 -50.83 -11.45 37.91
CA PRO A 6 -49.60 -11.56 38.67
C PRO A 6 -48.63 -10.46 38.22
N ASP A 7 -48.38 -9.52 39.12
CA ASP A 7 -47.31 -8.54 39.00
C ASP A 7 -45.96 -9.26 39.22
N ASN A 8 -45.24 -9.53 38.13
CA ASN A 8 -43.87 -10.05 38.19
C ASN A 8 -43.06 -9.55 37.00
N GLN A 9 -43.04 -8.23 36.79
CA GLN A 9 -41.94 -7.60 36.07
C GLN A 9 -40.81 -7.34 37.07
N LYS A 10 -39.88 -8.29 37.15
CA LYS A 10 -38.53 -7.98 37.64
C LYS A 10 -37.99 -6.84 36.77
N PRO A 11 -37.38 -5.79 37.35
CA PRO A 11 -36.67 -4.81 36.56
C PRO A 11 -35.60 -5.54 35.75
N ASP A 12 -35.46 -5.21 34.46
CA ASP A 12 -34.39 -5.69 33.58
C ASP A 12 -33.03 -5.45 34.27
N VAL A 13 -32.52 -6.50 34.90
CA VAL A 13 -31.15 -6.53 35.40
C VAL A 13 -30.27 -6.54 34.15
N PRO A 14 -29.30 -5.61 34.00
CA PRO A 14 -28.35 -5.68 32.89
C PRO A 14 -27.68 -7.06 32.94
N GLU A 15 -27.74 -7.83 31.85
CA GLU A 15 -26.99 -9.08 31.72
C GLU A 15 -25.55 -8.84 32.18
N GLU A 16 -25.12 -9.52 33.25
CA GLU A 16 -23.72 -9.52 33.68
C GLU A 16 -22.88 -10.07 32.52
N ILE A 17 -22.14 -9.17 31.86
CA ILE A 17 -21.22 -9.54 30.79
C ILE A 17 -20.22 -10.56 31.35
N SER A 18 -20.18 -11.75 30.74
CA SER A 18 -19.31 -12.82 31.19
C SER A 18 -17.84 -12.38 31.24
N GLU A 19 -17.04 -12.96 32.14
CA GLU A 19 -15.60 -12.64 32.22
C GLU A 19 -14.87 -12.89 30.89
N ALA A 20 -15.33 -13.88 30.11
CA ALA A 20 -14.84 -14.16 28.77
C ALA A 20 -15.14 -13.01 27.78
N ASP A 21 -16.34 -12.45 27.84
CA ASP A 21 -16.73 -11.32 26.99
C ASP A 21 -16.03 -10.02 27.39
N ARG A 22 -15.83 -9.80 28.71
CA ARG A 22 -15.00 -8.69 29.21
C ARG A 22 -13.57 -8.78 28.71
N ARG A 23 -12.95 -9.96 28.83
CA ARG A 23 -11.58 -10.20 28.35
C ARG A 23 -11.47 -10.04 26.84
N LYS A 24 -12.47 -10.49 26.08
CA LYS A 24 -12.52 -10.31 24.62
C LYS A 24 -12.59 -8.83 24.25
N LYS A 25 -13.47 -8.07 24.92
CA LYS A 25 -13.58 -6.62 24.73
C LYS A 25 -12.29 -5.89 25.07
N GLU A 26 -11.63 -6.22 26.18
CA GLU A 26 -10.35 -5.62 26.55
C GLU A 26 -9.25 -5.87 25.50
N ILE A 27 -9.21 -7.06 24.91
CA ILE A 27 -8.26 -7.37 23.84
C ILE A 27 -8.61 -6.58 22.57
N ASP A 28 -9.87 -6.51 22.20
CA ASP A 28 -10.31 -5.77 21.02
C ASP A 28 -10.09 -4.24 21.20
N ASP A 29 -10.28 -3.70 22.41
CA ASP A 29 -9.97 -2.31 22.73
C ASP A 29 -8.45 -2.03 22.77
N TRP A 30 -7.63 -3.06 22.98
CA TRP A 30 -6.17 -2.94 22.97
C TRP A 30 -5.56 -3.03 21.56
N LEU A 31 -6.18 -3.78 20.65
CA LEU A 31 -5.65 -4.06 19.32
C LEU A 31 -5.64 -2.80 18.40
N PRO A 32 -4.59 -2.62 17.57
CA PRO A 32 -4.41 -1.39 16.79
C PRO A 32 -5.60 -1.00 15.89
N ILE A 33 -6.26 -1.97 15.24
CA ILE A 33 -7.36 -1.68 14.30
C ILE A 33 -8.67 -1.36 15.04
N THR A 34 -8.96 -2.09 16.12
CA THR A 34 -10.26 -2.07 16.80
C THR A 34 -10.34 -1.07 17.96
N SER A 35 -9.19 -0.60 18.47
CA SER A 35 -9.10 0.32 19.61
C SER A 35 -9.77 1.70 19.41
N SER A 36 -10.08 2.11 18.18
CA SER A 36 -10.67 3.43 17.94
C SER A 36 -11.49 3.52 16.65
N ARG A 37 -12.77 3.93 16.78
CA ARG A 37 -13.74 4.00 15.68
C ARG A 37 -14.39 5.37 15.50
N ASN A 38 -13.59 6.43 15.57
CA ASN A 38 -14.06 7.82 15.50
C ASN A 38 -13.66 8.54 14.20
N ALA A 39 -13.23 7.80 13.17
CA ALA A 39 -12.74 8.40 11.94
C ALA A 39 -13.86 9.08 11.14
N LYS A 40 -13.55 10.25 10.57
CA LYS A 40 -14.47 11.00 9.71
C LYS A 40 -14.30 10.55 8.25
N TRP A 41 -15.28 10.82 7.38
CA TRP A 41 -15.21 10.35 5.98
C TRP A 41 -13.98 10.88 5.22
N TRP A 42 -13.47 12.07 5.55
CA TRP A 42 -12.27 12.61 4.90
C TRP A 42 -10.98 11.96 5.43
N TYR A 43 -11.04 11.24 6.56
CA TYR A 43 -9.90 10.48 7.06
C TYR A 43 -9.60 9.32 6.13
N SER A 44 -10.63 8.61 5.66
CA SER A 44 -10.41 7.58 4.65
C SER A 44 -9.86 8.16 3.35
N ALA A 45 -10.22 9.38 2.95
CA ALA A 45 -9.63 10.00 1.76
C ALA A 45 -8.11 10.13 1.88
N PHE A 46 -7.60 10.80 2.92
CA PHE A 46 -6.14 10.97 3.05
C PHE A 46 -5.41 9.67 3.42
N HIS A 47 -6.03 8.75 4.16
CA HIS A 47 -5.43 7.44 4.42
C HIS A 47 -5.29 6.62 3.12
N ASN A 48 -6.31 6.59 2.27
CA ASN A 48 -6.22 5.93 0.96
C ASN A 48 -5.23 6.64 0.04
N VAL A 49 -5.20 7.98 -0.02
CA VAL A 49 -4.17 8.71 -0.78
C VAL A 49 -2.77 8.38 -0.28
N THR A 50 -2.58 8.32 1.04
CA THR A 50 -1.28 8.00 1.63
C THR A 50 -0.86 6.57 1.30
N ALA A 51 -1.78 5.60 1.39
CA ALA A 51 -1.52 4.21 1.05
C ALA A 51 -1.15 4.06 -0.43
N MET A 52 -1.93 4.67 -1.32
CA MET A 52 -1.74 4.49 -2.76
C MET A 52 -0.59 5.33 -3.30
N VAL A 53 -0.61 6.65 -3.10
CA VAL A 53 0.31 7.61 -3.74
C VAL A 53 1.68 7.62 -3.04
N GLY A 54 2.43 6.54 -3.20
CA GLY A 54 3.77 6.36 -2.64
C GLY A 54 4.88 6.15 -3.67
N ALA A 55 5.90 5.38 -3.29
CA ALA A 55 7.08 5.11 -4.11
C ALA A 55 6.77 4.72 -5.57
N GLY A 56 5.68 4.01 -5.84
CA GLY A 56 5.32 3.56 -7.18
C GLY A 56 5.09 4.68 -8.20
N VAL A 57 4.61 5.86 -7.80
CA VAL A 57 4.40 6.97 -8.78
C VAL A 57 5.72 7.44 -9.39
N LEU A 58 6.82 7.35 -8.62
CA LEU A 58 8.14 7.80 -9.05
C LEU A 58 8.75 6.89 -10.12
N SER A 59 8.29 5.62 -10.21
CA SER A 59 8.75 4.65 -11.20
C SER A 59 7.87 4.58 -12.45
N LEU A 60 6.67 5.16 -12.45
CA LEU A 60 5.76 5.07 -13.60
C LEU A 60 6.37 5.56 -14.93
N PRO A 61 7.17 6.65 -14.98
CA PRO A 61 7.85 7.05 -16.22
C PRO A 61 8.83 5.97 -16.72
N TYR A 62 9.52 5.32 -15.80
CA TYR A 62 10.42 4.20 -16.09
C TYR A 62 9.65 2.97 -16.56
N ALA A 63 8.50 2.68 -15.97
CA ALA A 63 7.62 1.62 -16.44
C ALA A 63 7.19 1.91 -17.89
N MET A 64 6.78 3.15 -18.20
CA MET A 64 6.43 3.57 -19.56
C MET A 64 7.61 3.41 -20.54
N ALA A 65 8.85 3.71 -20.14
CA ALA A 65 10.04 3.51 -20.97
C ALA A 65 10.33 2.04 -21.31
N ASN A 66 9.85 1.09 -20.49
CA ASN A 66 9.99 -0.34 -20.74
C ASN A 66 8.78 -0.96 -21.46
N LEU A 67 7.58 -0.38 -21.27
CA LEU A 67 6.34 -0.84 -21.93
C LEU A 67 6.10 -0.18 -23.30
N GLY A 68 6.67 1.00 -23.53
CA GLY A 68 6.38 1.87 -24.66
C GLY A 68 5.05 2.61 -24.52
N TRP A 69 4.80 3.58 -25.41
CA TRP A 69 3.60 4.43 -25.37
C TRP A 69 2.28 3.64 -25.42
N GLY A 70 2.14 2.73 -26.39
CA GLY A 70 0.89 1.98 -26.60
C GLY A 70 0.56 1.07 -25.43
N PRO A 71 1.32 -0.01 -25.19
CA PRO A 71 1.08 -0.92 -24.08
C PRO A 71 1.12 -0.20 -22.72
N GLY A 72 2.07 0.72 -22.51
CA GLY A 72 2.20 1.45 -21.26
C GLY A 72 0.95 2.25 -20.90
N THR A 73 0.40 3.01 -21.85
CA THR A 73 -0.82 3.81 -21.60
C THR A 73 -2.04 2.91 -21.34
N VAL A 74 -2.17 1.82 -22.10
CA VAL A 74 -3.26 0.85 -21.92
C VAL A 74 -3.18 0.21 -20.54
N ILE A 75 -2.00 -0.25 -20.13
CA ILE A 75 -1.79 -0.87 -18.81
C ILE A 75 -2.05 0.15 -17.69
N LEU A 76 -1.59 1.40 -17.83
CA LEU A 76 -1.84 2.46 -16.84
C LEU A 76 -3.34 2.72 -16.61
N VAL A 77 -4.12 2.84 -17.70
CA VAL A 77 -5.58 3.06 -17.65
C VAL A 77 -6.33 1.83 -17.12
N LEU A 78 -5.96 0.63 -17.60
CA LEU A 78 -6.58 -0.61 -17.16
C LEU A 78 -6.32 -0.85 -15.68
N SER A 79 -5.09 -0.67 -15.21
CA SER A 79 -4.74 -0.78 -13.80
C SER A 79 -5.53 0.20 -12.93
N TRP A 80 -5.65 1.47 -13.31
CA TRP A 80 -6.46 2.43 -12.57
C TRP A 80 -7.94 2.00 -12.49
N THR A 81 -8.50 1.53 -13.61
CA THR A 81 -9.92 1.11 -13.68
C THR A 81 -10.18 -0.17 -12.89
N ILE A 82 -9.34 -1.20 -13.07
CA ILE A 82 -9.47 -2.49 -12.38
C ILE A 82 -9.34 -2.27 -10.88
N THR A 83 -8.33 -1.53 -10.44
CA THR A 83 -8.10 -1.33 -9.00
C THR A 83 -9.23 -0.52 -8.35
N LEU A 84 -9.80 0.48 -9.04
CA LEU A 84 -10.98 1.20 -8.54
C LEU A 84 -12.18 0.25 -8.37
N TYR A 85 -12.39 -0.63 -9.36
CA TYR A 85 -13.46 -1.62 -9.32
C TYR A 85 -13.25 -2.63 -8.18
N THR A 86 -12.06 -3.19 -8.01
CA THR A 86 -11.80 -4.17 -6.94
C THR A 86 -11.82 -3.53 -5.57
N LEU A 87 -11.42 -2.26 -5.44
CA LEU A 87 -11.49 -1.55 -4.17
C LEU A 87 -12.95 -1.26 -3.78
N TRP A 88 -13.79 -0.89 -4.75
CA TRP A 88 -15.24 -0.80 -4.56
C TRP A 88 -15.83 -2.11 -4.02
N GLN A 89 -15.43 -3.26 -4.58
CA GLN A 89 -15.90 -4.56 -4.11
C GLN A 89 -15.52 -4.80 -2.64
N MET A 90 -14.30 -4.46 -2.22
CA MET A 90 -13.89 -4.59 -0.82
C MET A 90 -14.73 -3.70 0.11
N VAL A 91 -15.02 -2.46 -0.30
CA VAL A 91 -15.85 -1.53 0.47
C VAL A 91 -17.27 -2.06 0.66
N GLU A 92 -17.87 -2.64 -0.39
CA GLU A 92 -19.21 -3.25 -0.33
C GLU A 92 -19.24 -4.54 0.49
N MET A 93 -18.16 -5.33 0.48
CA MET A 93 -18.05 -6.59 1.21
C MET A 93 -17.80 -6.43 2.73
N HIS A 94 -17.36 -5.25 3.19
CA HIS A 94 -17.03 -5.02 4.61
C HIS A 94 -18.22 -5.24 5.58
N GLU A 95 -19.45 -4.92 5.17
CA GLU A 95 -20.66 -4.98 6.02
C GLU A 95 -21.84 -5.67 5.32
N MET A 96 -21.55 -6.68 4.49
CA MET A 96 -22.58 -7.37 3.70
C MET A 96 -23.47 -8.32 4.51
N VAL A 97 -23.03 -8.72 5.71
CA VAL A 97 -23.79 -9.56 6.64
C VAL A 97 -24.38 -8.68 7.74
N PRO A 98 -25.72 -8.67 7.95
CA PRO A 98 -26.33 -7.86 9.00
C PRO A 98 -25.71 -8.13 10.37
N GLY A 99 -25.26 -7.06 11.03
CA GLY A 99 -24.65 -7.14 12.37
C GLY A 99 -23.20 -7.60 12.41
N LYS A 100 -22.56 -7.93 11.28
CA LYS A 100 -21.15 -8.33 11.22
C LYS A 100 -20.33 -7.40 10.32
N ARG A 101 -19.18 -6.97 10.84
CA ARG A 101 -18.16 -6.23 10.10
C ARG A 101 -16.97 -7.16 9.86
N PHE A 102 -16.40 -7.09 8.66
CA PHE A 102 -15.12 -7.72 8.34
C PHE A 102 -14.05 -6.65 8.41
N ASP A 103 -13.52 -6.40 9.61
CA ASP A 103 -12.62 -5.27 9.86
C ASP A 103 -11.20 -5.52 9.31
N ARG A 104 -10.90 -6.76 8.94
CA ARG A 104 -9.60 -7.18 8.43
C ARG A 104 -9.74 -7.96 7.15
N TYR A 105 -8.76 -7.85 6.26
CA TYR A 105 -8.84 -8.56 4.98
C TYR A 105 -8.88 -10.09 5.13
N HIS A 106 -8.10 -10.64 6.05
CA HIS A 106 -8.16 -12.08 6.30
C HIS A 106 -9.52 -12.56 6.84
N GLU A 107 -10.28 -11.72 7.57
CA GLU A 107 -11.63 -12.08 8.04
C GLU A 107 -12.61 -12.22 6.88
N LEU A 108 -12.52 -11.33 5.89
CA LEU A 108 -13.31 -11.44 4.67
C LEU A 108 -12.95 -12.71 3.89
N GLY A 109 -11.65 -13.04 3.81
CA GLY A 109 -11.21 -14.29 3.19
C GLY A 109 -11.68 -15.54 3.91
N GLN A 110 -11.68 -15.54 5.25
CA GLN A 110 -12.22 -16.63 6.05
C GLN A 110 -13.73 -16.83 5.81
N TYR A 111 -14.46 -15.76 5.59
CA TYR A 111 -15.87 -15.85 5.22
C TYR A 111 -16.06 -16.40 3.81
N ALA A 112 -15.26 -15.96 2.84
CA ALA A 112 -15.37 -16.38 1.44
C ALA A 112 -14.92 -17.84 1.20
N PHE A 113 -13.86 -18.28 1.88
CA PHE A 113 -13.19 -19.56 1.61
C PHE A 113 -13.23 -20.57 2.77
N GLY A 114 -13.79 -20.18 3.92
CA GLY A 114 -13.78 -20.96 5.16
C GLY A 114 -12.62 -20.60 6.09
N GLU A 115 -12.75 -20.93 7.38
CA GLU A 115 -11.89 -20.41 8.46
C GLU A 115 -10.40 -20.70 8.29
N LYS A 116 -10.04 -21.89 7.79
CA LYS A 116 -8.63 -22.29 7.61
C LYS A 116 -8.09 -21.82 6.26
N LEU A 117 -8.79 -22.16 5.18
CA LEU A 117 -8.33 -21.87 3.81
C LEU A 117 -8.24 -20.36 3.57
N GLY A 118 -9.20 -19.58 4.07
CA GLY A 118 -9.16 -18.12 3.97
C GLY A 118 -7.93 -17.49 4.63
N LEU A 119 -7.49 -18.00 5.79
CA LEU A 119 -6.25 -17.56 6.42
C LEU A 119 -5.04 -17.90 5.56
N TYR A 120 -4.91 -19.16 5.11
CA TYR A 120 -3.76 -19.59 4.32
C TYR A 120 -3.63 -18.89 2.95
N ILE A 121 -4.75 -18.42 2.39
CA ILE A 121 -4.73 -17.65 1.14
C ILE A 121 -4.40 -16.17 1.40
N VAL A 122 -5.14 -15.51 2.31
CA VAL A 122 -5.05 -14.05 2.45
C VAL A 122 -3.84 -13.61 3.26
N VAL A 123 -3.57 -14.24 4.41
CA VAL A 123 -2.55 -13.77 5.36
C VAL A 123 -1.15 -13.71 4.74
N PRO A 124 -0.65 -14.75 4.05
CA PRO A 124 0.67 -14.67 3.43
C PRO A 124 0.76 -13.55 2.39
N GLN A 125 -0.28 -13.40 1.55
CA GLN A 125 -0.31 -12.39 0.50
C GLN A 125 -0.36 -10.97 1.07
N GLN A 126 -1.21 -10.75 2.08
CA GLN A 126 -1.33 -9.47 2.78
C GLN A 126 0.00 -9.09 3.47
N LEU A 127 0.60 -10.02 4.23
CA LEU A 127 1.88 -9.76 4.90
C LEU A 127 3.01 -9.47 3.92
N ILE A 128 3.12 -10.22 2.82
CA ILE A 128 4.16 -9.97 1.80
C ILE A 128 3.96 -8.58 1.17
N CYS A 129 2.72 -8.13 0.95
CA CYS A 129 2.45 -6.76 0.48
C CYS A 129 2.90 -5.71 1.47
N GLU A 130 2.45 -5.80 2.72
CA GLU A 130 2.69 -4.80 3.76
C GLU A 130 4.19 -4.69 4.08
N VAL A 131 4.84 -5.84 4.33
CA VAL A 131 6.28 -5.92 4.58
C VAL A 131 7.08 -5.47 3.35
N GLY A 132 6.67 -5.87 2.15
CA GLY A 132 7.34 -5.50 0.90
C GLY A 132 7.32 -4.00 0.66
N VAL A 133 6.18 -3.34 0.88
CA VAL A 133 6.06 -1.87 0.80
C VAL A 133 6.96 -1.18 1.81
N ASP A 134 6.95 -1.65 3.06
CA ASP A 134 7.77 -1.06 4.12
C ASP A 134 9.28 -1.17 3.82
N ILE A 135 9.73 -2.29 3.23
CA ILE A 135 11.10 -2.45 2.72
C ILE A 135 11.38 -1.47 1.58
N VAL A 136 10.47 -1.34 0.61
CA VAL A 136 10.62 -0.39 -0.50
C VAL A 136 10.70 1.05 0.01
N TYR A 137 9.94 1.40 1.04
CA TYR A 137 9.98 2.73 1.67
C TYR A 137 11.28 2.99 2.41
N MET A 138 11.87 2.00 3.07
CA MET A 138 13.23 2.12 3.64
C MET A 138 14.26 2.53 2.57
N VAL A 139 14.22 1.87 1.42
CA VAL A 139 15.11 2.17 0.27
C VAL A 139 14.79 3.54 -0.33
N THR A 140 13.50 3.85 -0.50
CA THR A 140 13.04 5.11 -1.12
C THR A 140 13.42 6.32 -0.27
N GLY A 141 13.17 6.26 1.04
CA GLY A 141 13.55 7.29 2.00
C GLY A 141 15.06 7.48 2.05
N GLY A 142 15.83 6.39 2.11
CA GLY A 142 17.29 6.43 2.08
C GLY A 142 17.85 7.05 0.79
N LYS A 143 17.35 6.63 -0.39
CA LYS A 143 17.76 7.22 -1.68
C LYS A 143 17.42 8.70 -1.77
N SER A 144 16.26 9.11 -1.26
CA SER A 144 15.83 10.52 -1.27
C SER A 144 16.73 11.38 -0.40
N LEU A 145 17.04 10.94 0.83
CA LEU A 145 18.00 11.62 1.72
C LEU A 145 19.40 11.68 1.10
N GLN A 146 19.87 10.60 0.47
CA GLN A 146 21.15 10.59 -0.22
C GLN A 146 21.19 11.59 -1.38
N LYS A 147 20.12 11.67 -2.19
CA LYS A 147 20.01 12.65 -3.28
C LYS A 147 20.06 14.08 -2.74
N ILE A 148 19.40 14.38 -1.63
CA ILE A 148 19.46 15.69 -0.97
C ILE A 148 20.89 16.01 -0.54
N HIS A 149 21.56 15.08 0.15
CA HIS A 149 22.95 15.25 0.58
C HIS A 149 23.87 15.58 -0.59
N ASN A 150 23.79 14.81 -1.67
CA ASN A 150 24.64 14.99 -2.85
C ASN A 150 24.37 16.32 -3.60
N LEU A 151 23.14 16.83 -3.52
CA LEU A 151 22.76 18.11 -4.12
C LEU A 151 23.22 19.32 -3.29
N VAL A 152 23.12 19.23 -1.96
CA VAL A 152 23.41 20.34 -1.03
C VAL A 152 24.90 20.40 -0.69
N CYS A 153 25.55 19.27 -0.45
CA CYS A 153 26.96 19.20 -0.10
C CYS A 153 27.80 18.58 -1.23
N LYS A 154 28.16 19.40 -2.21
CA LYS A 154 28.95 18.96 -3.38
C LYS A 154 30.38 18.57 -3.04
N ASP A 155 30.95 19.18 -1.99
CA ASP A 155 32.33 18.94 -1.55
C ASP A 155 32.41 17.97 -0.34
N CYS A 156 31.29 17.39 0.08
CA CYS A 156 31.29 16.38 1.16
C CYS A 156 31.84 15.04 0.68
N ALA A 157 32.44 14.29 1.62
CA ALA A 157 32.78 12.90 1.37
C ALA A 157 31.53 12.09 1.00
N PRO A 158 31.62 11.16 0.03
CA PRO A 158 30.48 10.34 -0.37
C PRO A 158 30.03 9.45 0.79
N ILE A 159 28.75 9.55 1.16
CA ILE A 159 28.13 8.71 2.20
C ILE A 159 27.35 7.57 1.53
N LYS A 160 27.56 6.36 2.02
CA LYS A 160 26.91 5.14 1.51
C LYS A 160 25.39 5.18 1.75
N LEU A 161 24.63 4.59 0.82
CA LEU A 161 23.17 4.50 0.91
C LEU A 161 22.69 3.83 2.20
N THR A 162 23.42 2.83 2.69
CA THR A 162 23.15 2.13 3.95
C THR A 162 22.96 3.08 5.14
N TYR A 163 23.78 4.13 5.25
CA TYR A 163 23.65 5.10 6.34
C TYR A 163 22.39 5.95 6.21
N PHE A 164 22.02 6.34 4.99
CA PHE A 164 20.77 7.07 4.77
C PHE A 164 19.54 6.21 5.04
N ILE A 165 19.57 4.91 4.72
CA ILE A 165 18.50 3.97 5.10
C ILE A 165 18.39 3.87 6.63
N MET A 166 19.53 3.79 7.36
CA MET A 166 19.52 3.77 8.83
C MET A 166 18.99 5.08 9.43
N ILE A 167 19.37 6.24 8.87
CA ILE A 167 18.84 7.55 9.29
C ILE A 167 17.33 7.59 9.09
N PHE A 168 16.84 7.16 7.92
CA PHE A 168 15.41 7.08 7.65
C PHE A 168 14.69 6.13 8.64
N ALA A 169 15.24 4.93 8.85
CA ALA A 169 14.69 3.93 9.77
C ALA A 169 14.62 4.41 11.22
N SER A 170 15.54 5.29 11.66
CA SER A 170 15.56 5.84 13.02
C SER A 170 14.24 6.52 13.41
N VAL A 171 13.58 7.17 12.44
CA VAL A 171 12.27 7.81 12.64
C VAL A 171 11.18 6.76 12.92
N HIS A 172 11.24 5.60 12.26
CA HIS A 172 10.26 4.53 12.44
C HIS A 172 10.40 3.80 13.76
N PHE A 173 11.60 3.72 14.33
CA PHE A 173 11.77 3.23 15.70
C PHE A 173 11.03 4.10 16.72
N VAL A 174 10.77 5.38 16.43
CA VAL A 174 9.94 6.24 17.28
C VAL A 174 8.46 6.13 16.89
N LEU A 175 8.12 6.39 15.63
CA LEU A 175 6.72 6.51 15.18
C LEU A 175 5.94 5.21 15.21
N SER A 176 6.60 4.05 15.10
CA SER A 176 5.94 2.74 15.21
C SER A 176 5.23 2.52 16.55
N HIS A 177 5.53 3.33 17.58
CA HIS A 177 4.88 3.26 18.88
C HIS A 177 3.51 3.96 18.94
N LEU A 178 3.09 4.65 17.87
CA LEU A 178 1.74 5.21 17.78
C LEU A 178 0.70 4.06 17.80
N PRO A 179 -0.35 4.16 18.64
CA PRO A 179 -1.11 2.97 19.01
C PRO A 179 -2.07 2.47 17.91
N ASN A 180 -2.61 3.36 17.08
CA ASN A 180 -3.65 3.06 16.08
C ASN A 180 -3.74 4.10 14.95
N PHE A 181 -4.56 3.82 13.93
CA PHE A 181 -4.77 4.68 12.75
C PHE A 181 -5.19 6.11 13.09
N ASN A 182 -6.05 6.30 14.10
CA ASN A 182 -6.50 7.64 14.49
C ASN A 182 -5.35 8.49 15.05
N SER A 183 -4.38 7.86 15.72
CA SER A 183 -3.19 8.53 16.27
C SER A 183 -2.21 8.99 15.18
N ILE A 184 -2.20 8.32 14.02
CA ILE A 184 -1.38 8.71 12.87
C ILE A 184 -2.12 9.60 11.87
N SER A 185 -3.37 10.01 12.14
CA SER A 185 -4.18 10.80 11.20
C SER A 185 -3.50 12.09 10.76
N GLY A 186 -2.83 12.82 11.68
CA GLY A 186 -2.03 13.99 11.34
C GLY A 186 -0.81 13.68 10.46
N VAL A 187 -0.12 12.58 10.75
CA VAL A 187 1.04 12.11 9.97
C VAL A 187 0.59 11.69 8.56
N SER A 188 -0.54 10.97 8.45
CA SER A 188 -1.10 10.55 7.18
C SER A 188 -1.63 11.73 6.36
N LEU A 189 -2.27 12.73 7.00
CA LEU A 189 -2.67 13.95 6.29
C LEU A 189 -1.45 14.69 5.73
N ALA A 190 -0.39 14.87 6.53
CA ALA A 190 0.86 15.46 6.06
C ALA A 190 1.43 14.65 4.90
N ALA A 191 1.47 13.32 5.01
CA ALA A 191 1.96 12.45 3.95
C ALA A 191 1.15 12.55 2.65
N ALA A 192 -0.19 12.65 2.72
CA ALA A 192 -1.05 12.83 1.56
C ALA A 192 -0.81 14.19 0.86
N VAL A 193 -0.61 15.26 1.62
CA VAL A 193 -0.28 16.59 1.05
C VAL A 193 1.10 16.56 0.39
N MET A 194 2.08 15.92 1.04
CA MET A 194 3.42 15.78 0.49
C MET A 194 3.44 14.93 -0.80
N SER A 195 2.58 13.91 -0.92
CA SER A 195 2.51 13.11 -2.16
C SER A 195 1.93 13.84 -3.34
N LEU A 196 0.90 14.65 -3.13
CA LEU A 196 0.44 15.61 -4.13
C LEU A 196 1.57 16.56 -4.54
N SER A 197 2.31 17.06 -3.55
CA SER A 197 3.34 18.08 -3.76
C SER A 197 4.53 17.54 -4.55
N TYR A 198 5.13 16.42 -4.16
CA TYR A 198 6.28 15.88 -4.89
C TYR A 198 5.88 15.35 -6.28
N SER A 199 4.66 14.82 -6.43
CA SER A 199 4.14 14.37 -7.73
C SER A 199 3.95 15.57 -8.67
N THR A 200 3.39 16.67 -8.14
CA THR A 200 3.27 17.94 -8.86
C THR A 200 4.62 18.49 -9.29
N ILE A 201 5.59 18.49 -8.39
CA ILE A 201 6.97 18.91 -8.71
C ILE A 201 7.58 17.98 -9.76
N ALA A 202 7.40 16.67 -9.66
CA ALA A 202 7.99 15.72 -10.60
C ALA A 202 7.56 15.99 -12.04
N TRP A 203 6.26 16.15 -12.33
CA TRP A 203 5.82 16.45 -13.69
C TRP A 203 6.09 17.90 -14.10
N SER A 204 5.90 18.89 -13.22
CA SER A 204 6.11 20.30 -13.57
C SER A 204 7.59 20.64 -13.79
N ALA A 205 8.50 20.11 -12.98
CA ALA A 205 9.94 20.23 -13.19
C ALA A 205 10.37 19.52 -14.49
N SER A 206 9.73 18.40 -14.84
CA SER A 206 9.96 17.73 -16.12
C SER A 206 9.55 18.60 -17.30
N VAL A 207 8.36 19.21 -17.27
CA VAL A 207 7.91 20.17 -18.29
C VAL A 207 8.89 21.34 -18.41
N HIS A 208 9.32 21.91 -17.28
CA HIS A 208 10.25 23.03 -17.28
C HIS A 208 11.62 22.65 -17.84
N LYS A 209 12.09 21.44 -17.59
CA LYS A 209 13.34 20.92 -18.18
C LYS A 209 13.25 20.77 -19.70
N GLY A 210 12.04 20.57 -20.22
CA GLY A 210 11.78 20.35 -21.63
C GLY A 210 12.22 18.97 -22.11
N VAL A 211 11.88 18.66 -23.36
CA VAL A 211 12.27 17.42 -24.02
C VAL A 211 13.80 17.35 -24.07
N GLN A 212 14.38 16.29 -23.52
CA GLN A 212 15.83 16.16 -23.45
C GLN A 212 16.45 16.01 -24.84
N PRO A 213 17.67 16.57 -25.07
CA PRO A 213 18.41 16.31 -26.29
C PRO A 213 18.61 14.80 -26.51
N ASP A 214 18.38 14.35 -27.75
CA ASP A 214 18.44 12.94 -28.17
C ASP A 214 17.49 12.04 -27.37
N VAL A 215 16.27 12.50 -27.09
CA VAL A 215 15.22 11.64 -26.54
C VAL A 215 14.85 10.55 -27.56
N ASP A 216 14.77 9.32 -27.07
CA ASP A 216 14.31 8.17 -27.85
C ASP A 216 13.16 7.50 -27.11
N TYR A 217 12.10 7.17 -27.84
CA TYR A 217 10.91 6.49 -27.33
C TYR A 217 10.86 5.01 -27.71
N GLY A 218 11.95 4.47 -28.28
CA GLY A 218 12.18 3.04 -28.38
C GLY A 218 12.34 2.38 -27.01
N TYR A 219 12.36 1.04 -27.01
CA TYR A 219 12.56 0.28 -25.78
C TYR A 219 13.93 0.54 -25.17
N LYS A 220 13.99 0.57 -23.83
CA LYS A 220 15.24 0.82 -23.08
C LYS A 220 16.31 -0.26 -23.30
N ALA A 221 15.91 -1.51 -23.54
CA ALA A 221 16.83 -2.61 -23.82
C ALA A 221 17.10 -2.75 -25.32
N SER A 222 18.36 -3.00 -25.68
CA SER A 222 18.78 -3.22 -27.07
C SER A 222 18.58 -4.67 -27.55
N THR A 223 18.46 -5.62 -26.64
CA THR A 223 18.26 -7.05 -26.97
C THR A 223 16.81 -7.46 -26.77
N THR A 224 16.31 -8.35 -27.63
CA THR A 224 14.94 -8.89 -27.53
C THR A 224 14.65 -9.48 -26.15
N SER A 225 15.59 -10.26 -25.61
CA SER A 225 15.43 -10.85 -24.27
C SER A 225 15.38 -9.78 -23.18
N GLY A 226 16.24 -8.76 -23.27
CA GLY A 226 16.21 -7.61 -22.36
C GLY A 226 14.86 -6.90 -22.39
N THR A 227 14.31 -6.64 -23.57
CA THR A 227 13.01 -5.98 -23.75
C THR A 227 11.88 -6.78 -23.11
N VAL A 228 11.82 -8.09 -23.32
CA VAL A 228 10.77 -8.95 -22.75
C VAL A 228 10.83 -8.95 -21.21
N PHE A 229 12.00 -9.13 -20.61
CA PHE A 229 12.11 -9.14 -19.16
C PHE A 229 11.88 -7.77 -18.52
N ASN A 230 12.29 -6.70 -19.19
CA ASN A 230 12.01 -5.34 -18.74
C ASN A 230 10.51 -5.03 -18.82
N PHE A 231 9.84 -5.46 -19.89
CA PHE A 231 8.39 -5.36 -20.03
C PHE A 231 7.70 -6.07 -18.86
N PHE A 232 8.12 -7.29 -18.53
CA PHE A 232 7.60 -8.02 -17.38
C PHE A 232 7.81 -7.27 -16.07
N SER A 233 9.02 -6.75 -15.81
CA SER A 233 9.28 -5.96 -14.60
C SER A 233 8.38 -4.73 -14.51
N ALA A 234 8.17 -4.05 -15.64
CA ALA A 234 7.36 -2.83 -15.70
C ALA A 234 5.87 -3.07 -15.47
N LEU A 235 5.35 -4.26 -15.77
CA LEU A 235 4.00 -4.66 -15.37
C LEU A 235 3.84 -4.59 -13.84
N GLY A 236 4.86 -5.02 -13.10
CA GLY A 236 4.90 -4.94 -11.64
C GLY A 236 5.09 -3.53 -11.13
N ASP A 237 5.90 -2.72 -11.79
CA ASP A 237 6.06 -1.30 -11.42
C ASP A 237 4.71 -0.58 -11.45
N VAL A 238 3.89 -0.81 -12.49
CA VAL A 238 2.53 -0.25 -12.57
C VAL A 238 1.61 -0.89 -11.51
N ALA A 239 1.66 -2.21 -11.32
CA ALA A 239 0.83 -2.88 -10.32
C ALA A 239 1.13 -2.40 -8.89
N PHE A 240 2.41 -2.20 -8.56
CA PHE A 240 2.87 -1.67 -7.28
C PHE A 240 2.39 -0.23 -7.07
N ALA A 241 2.36 0.60 -8.11
CA ALA A 241 1.88 1.98 -7.98
C ALA A 241 0.41 2.06 -7.51
N TYR A 242 -0.43 1.11 -7.90
CA TYR A 242 -1.84 1.09 -7.50
C TYR A 242 -2.12 0.22 -6.25
N ALA A 243 -1.10 -0.09 -5.46
CA ALA A 243 -1.22 -0.79 -4.18
C ALA A 243 -2.07 0.00 -3.17
N GLY A 244 -2.85 -0.67 -2.32
CA GLY A 244 -3.64 -0.03 -1.25
C GLY A 244 -4.78 -0.89 -0.71
N HIS A 245 -5.22 -1.89 -1.46
CA HIS A 245 -6.33 -2.78 -1.11
C HIS A 245 -6.10 -3.57 0.17
N ASN A 246 -4.84 -3.90 0.47
CA ASN A 246 -4.45 -4.67 1.64
C ASN A 246 -4.59 -3.93 2.98
N VAL A 247 -4.91 -2.63 2.97
CA VAL A 247 -5.21 -1.85 4.18
C VAL A 247 -6.63 -1.24 4.17
N VAL A 248 -7.41 -1.48 3.12
CA VAL A 248 -8.67 -0.75 2.89
C VAL A 248 -9.75 -1.10 3.91
N LEU A 249 -9.83 -2.38 4.32
CA LEU A 249 -10.83 -2.84 5.27
C LEU A 249 -10.47 -2.34 6.68
N GLU A 250 -9.19 -2.35 6.99
CA GLU A 250 -8.64 -1.83 8.24
C GLU A 250 -8.86 -0.32 8.37
N ILE A 251 -8.73 0.45 7.28
CA ILE A 251 -9.12 1.87 7.23
C ILE A 251 -10.63 2.02 7.43
N GLN A 252 -11.45 1.24 6.73
CA GLN A 252 -12.91 1.30 6.85
C GLN A 252 -13.42 0.92 8.24
N ALA A 253 -12.72 0.01 8.94
CA ALA A 253 -13.04 -0.40 10.31
C ALA A 253 -13.02 0.79 11.30
N THR A 254 -12.19 1.80 11.04
CA THR A 254 -12.07 3.03 11.87
C THR A 254 -13.26 3.98 11.72
N ILE A 255 -14.04 3.85 10.65
CA ILE A 255 -15.23 4.65 10.41
C ILE A 255 -16.38 4.11 11.28
N PRO A 256 -17.12 4.99 11.99
CA PRO A 256 -18.31 4.58 12.73
C PRO A 256 -19.36 3.97 11.78
N SER A 257 -19.92 2.83 12.18
CA SER A 257 -21.09 2.22 11.52
C SER A 257 -22.29 2.25 12.48
N LYS A 258 -23.47 2.63 11.97
CA LYS A 258 -24.73 2.67 12.72
C LYS A 258 -25.83 1.96 11.92
N PRO A 259 -26.88 1.42 12.57
CA PRO A 259 -28.06 0.92 11.87
C PRO A 259 -28.60 1.96 10.87
N GLY A 260 -28.75 1.58 9.61
CA GLY A 260 -29.19 2.47 8.51
C GLY A 260 -28.13 3.46 7.98
N LYS A 261 -26.93 3.53 8.57
CA LYS A 261 -25.80 4.35 8.11
C LYS A 261 -24.51 3.52 8.14
N PRO A 262 -24.34 2.57 7.19
CA PRO A 262 -23.17 1.69 7.14
C PRO A 262 -21.90 2.47 6.79
N SER A 263 -20.74 1.96 7.20
CA SER A 263 -19.44 2.61 6.97
C SER A 263 -19.09 2.75 5.48
N LYS A 264 -19.67 1.90 4.63
CA LYS A 264 -19.41 1.84 3.17
C LYS A 264 -19.68 3.15 2.43
N GLY A 265 -20.70 3.91 2.83
CA GLY A 265 -21.03 5.19 2.18
C GLY A 265 -19.93 6.25 2.39
N PRO A 266 -19.61 6.61 3.64
CA PRO A 266 -18.46 7.46 3.97
C PRO A 266 -17.13 6.95 3.40
N MET A 267 -16.88 5.65 3.47
CA MET A 267 -15.67 5.03 2.92
C MET A 267 -15.57 5.26 1.41
N TRP A 268 -16.62 4.92 0.66
CA TRP A 268 -16.66 5.08 -0.79
C TRP A 268 -16.46 6.53 -1.23
N LYS A 269 -17.03 7.49 -0.51
CA LYS A 269 -16.78 8.92 -0.75
C LYS A 269 -15.28 9.25 -0.63
N GLY A 270 -14.61 8.75 0.39
CA GLY A 270 -13.17 8.93 0.57
C GLY A 270 -12.34 8.26 -0.53
N VAL A 271 -12.73 7.05 -0.93
CA VAL A 271 -12.10 6.29 -2.03
C VAL A 271 -12.17 7.05 -3.36
N VAL A 272 -13.35 7.58 -3.72
CA VAL A 272 -13.51 8.33 -4.97
C VAL A 272 -12.60 9.55 -5.00
N VAL A 273 -12.52 10.31 -3.90
CA VAL A 273 -11.60 11.44 -3.77
C VAL A 273 -10.14 10.99 -3.91
N ALA A 274 -9.77 9.89 -3.26
CA ALA A 274 -8.42 9.34 -3.34
C ALA A 274 -8.04 8.91 -4.76
N TYR A 275 -8.95 8.26 -5.50
CA TYR A 275 -8.68 7.84 -6.88
C TYR A 275 -8.58 8.99 -7.88
N ILE A 276 -9.32 10.08 -7.66
CA ILE A 276 -9.14 11.32 -8.43
C ILE A 276 -7.75 11.89 -8.18
N VAL A 277 -7.34 11.96 -6.91
CA VAL A 277 -5.99 12.39 -6.52
C VAL A 277 -4.91 11.49 -7.14
N VAL A 278 -5.07 10.17 -7.06
CA VAL A 278 -4.15 9.20 -7.68
C VAL A 278 -4.03 9.48 -9.17
N ALA A 279 -5.15 9.70 -9.88
CA ALA A 279 -5.11 10.01 -11.31
C ALA A 279 -4.34 11.31 -11.61
N LEU A 280 -4.57 12.36 -10.82
CA LEU A 280 -3.88 13.65 -10.94
C LEU A 280 -2.38 13.57 -10.64
N CYS A 281 -1.95 12.62 -9.81
CA CYS A 281 -0.53 12.39 -9.57
C CYS A 281 0.08 11.48 -10.67
N TYR A 282 -0.58 10.38 -11.00
CA TYR A 282 0.04 9.27 -11.72
C TYR A 282 0.11 9.52 -13.21
N PHE A 283 -1.00 9.94 -13.83
CA PHE A 283 -1.05 10.13 -15.28
C PHE A 283 -0.11 11.25 -15.72
N PRO A 284 -0.08 12.44 -15.08
CA PRO A 284 0.87 13.47 -15.44
C PRO A 284 2.31 13.03 -15.22
N VAL A 285 2.64 12.43 -14.08
CA VAL A 285 4.03 11.97 -13.83
C VAL A 285 4.44 10.94 -14.87
N ALA A 286 3.63 9.91 -15.11
CA ALA A 286 3.94 8.84 -16.07
C ALA A 286 4.08 9.36 -17.50
N LEU A 287 3.06 10.07 -18.01
CA LEU A 287 2.99 10.47 -19.41
C LEU A 287 3.95 11.63 -19.71
N ILE A 288 3.98 12.66 -18.87
CA ILE A 288 4.88 13.81 -19.08
C ILE A 288 6.32 13.41 -18.78
N GLY A 289 6.56 12.66 -17.69
CA GLY A 289 7.90 12.17 -17.36
C GLY A 289 8.48 11.32 -18.50
N TYR A 290 7.71 10.38 -19.03
CA TYR A 290 8.15 9.59 -20.18
C TYR A 290 8.31 10.44 -21.45
N TYR A 291 7.41 11.39 -21.71
CA TYR A 291 7.53 12.30 -22.84
C TYR A 291 8.80 13.18 -22.76
N MET A 292 9.20 13.64 -21.59
CA MET A 292 10.37 14.51 -21.46
C MET A 292 11.70 13.73 -21.54
N PHE A 293 11.74 12.52 -20.97
CA PHE A 293 12.99 11.76 -20.77
C PHE A 293 13.16 10.53 -21.67
N GLY A 294 12.08 10.01 -22.28
CA GLY A 294 12.11 8.80 -23.11
C GLY A 294 12.74 7.61 -22.39
N ASN A 295 13.54 6.82 -23.12
CA ASN A 295 14.24 5.65 -22.60
C ASN A 295 15.40 5.96 -21.63
N LYS A 296 15.78 7.23 -21.46
CA LYS A 296 16.85 7.67 -20.54
C LYS A 296 16.36 7.91 -19.11
N VAL A 297 15.05 7.83 -18.86
CA VAL A 297 14.52 8.01 -17.50
C VAL A 297 15.05 6.93 -16.54
N GLU A 298 15.41 7.34 -15.33
CA GLU A 298 15.87 6.46 -14.25
C GLU A 298 14.69 5.78 -13.55
N ASP A 299 14.97 4.71 -12.79
CA ASP A 299 13.93 3.94 -12.06
C ASP A 299 13.10 4.80 -11.08
N ASN A 300 13.65 5.93 -10.66
CA ASN A 300 12.97 7.00 -9.94
C ASN A 300 13.19 8.33 -10.68
N ILE A 301 12.11 8.95 -11.16
CA ILE A 301 12.16 10.21 -11.93
C ILE A 301 12.88 11.35 -11.20
N LEU A 302 12.83 11.41 -9.87
CA LEU A 302 13.53 12.46 -9.10
C LEU A 302 15.05 12.32 -9.16
N ILE A 303 15.56 11.14 -9.53
CA ILE A 303 16.99 10.94 -9.78
C ILE A 303 17.39 11.58 -11.11
N SER A 304 16.52 11.53 -12.14
CA SER A 304 16.72 12.14 -13.46
C SER A 304 16.65 13.68 -13.47
N LEU A 305 16.22 14.28 -12.36
CA LEU A 305 16.15 15.73 -12.16
C LEU A 305 17.35 16.23 -11.33
N GLU A 306 17.92 17.37 -11.75
CA GLU A 306 19.08 17.99 -11.08
C GLU A 306 18.93 19.50 -10.86
N LYS A 307 18.12 20.18 -11.68
CA LYS A 307 17.93 21.63 -11.63
C LYS A 307 16.44 22.00 -11.77
N PRO A 308 15.98 23.09 -11.11
CA PRO A 308 16.72 23.88 -10.11
C PRO A 308 16.89 23.10 -8.79
N THR A 309 18.07 23.18 -8.18
CA THR A 309 18.48 22.30 -7.06
C THR A 309 17.55 22.38 -5.85
N TRP A 310 17.12 23.57 -5.45
CA TRP A 310 16.22 23.76 -4.30
C TRP A 310 14.89 23.03 -4.47
N LEU A 311 14.35 22.99 -5.70
CA LEU A 311 13.09 22.35 -6.01
C LEU A 311 13.20 20.83 -5.93
N ILE A 312 14.33 20.28 -6.39
CA ILE A 312 14.60 18.84 -6.31
C ILE A 312 14.88 18.40 -4.88
N VAL A 313 15.57 19.22 -4.09
CA VAL A 313 15.73 19.02 -2.64
C VAL A 313 14.37 19.00 -1.94
N ALA A 314 13.50 19.97 -2.24
CA ALA A 314 12.14 20.02 -1.69
C ALA A 314 11.33 18.76 -2.07
N ALA A 315 11.36 18.35 -3.34
CA ALA A 315 10.66 17.14 -3.78
C ALA A 315 11.14 15.88 -3.05
N ASN A 316 12.45 15.69 -2.89
CA ASN A 316 12.99 14.55 -2.15
C ASN A 316 12.65 14.61 -0.66
N MET A 317 12.61 15.80 -0.04
CA MET A 317 12.17 15.95 1.35
C MET A 317 10.69 15.62 1.51
N PHE A 318 9.85 16.01 0.55
CA PHE A 318 8.44 15.65 0.53
C PHE A 318 8.23 14.15 0.35
N VAL A 319 9.05 13.48 -0.48
CA VAL A 319 9.06 12.01 -0.56
C VAL A 319 9.39 11.41 0.81
N VAL A 320 10.43 11.87 1.49
CA VAL A 320 10.80 11.39 2.84
C VAL A 320 9.64 11.53 3.83
N ILE A 321 9.00 12.70 3.91
CA ILE A 321 7.87 12.92 4.82
C ILE A 321 6.68 12.03 4.44
N HIS A 322 6.39 11.89 3.15
CA HIS A 322 5.32 11.02 2.68
C HIS A 322 5.56 9.55 3.04
N VAL A 323 6.74 9.01 2.70
CA VAL A 323 7.04 7.59 2.95
C VAL A 323 7.14 7.30 4.45
N ILE A 324 7.49 8.29 5.29
CA ILE A 324 7.39 8.15 6.75
C ILE A 324 5.95 7.82 7.16
N GLY A 325 4.97 8.59 6.66
CA GLY A 325 3.57 8.39 7.00
C GLY A 325 2.98 7.14 6.37
N SER A 326 3.33 6.86 5.12
CA SER A 326 2.83 5.66 4.42
C SER A 326 3.34 4.37 5.05
N TYR A 327 4.60 4.31 5.49
CA TYR A 327 5.11 3.18 6.28
C TYR A 327 4.23 2.92 7.51
N GLN A 328 3.77 3.96 8.22
CA GLN A 328 2.90 3.73 9.39
C GLN A 328 1.54 3.13 9.01
N ILE A 329 1.01 3.46 7.83
CA ILE A 329 -0.26 2.92 7.33
C ILE A 329 -0.14 1.40 7.08
N TYR A 330 0.98 0.96 6.50
CA TYR A 330 1.23 -0.45 6.19
C TYR A 330 1.73 -1.26 7.41
N ALA A 331 2.48 -0.64 8.31
CA ALA A 331 2.98 -1.32 9.52
C ALA A 331 1.87 -1.61 10.55
N ILE A 332 0.82 -0.78 10.65
CA ILE A 332 -0.26 -0.96 11.64
C ILE A 332 -0.98 -2.32 11.51
N PRO A 333 -1.43 -2.76 10.32
CA PRO A 333 -2.03 -4.08 10.14
C PRO A 333 -1.05 -5.22 10.49
N VAL A 334 0.23 -5.11 10.13
CA VAL A 334 1.24 -6.10 10.52
C VAL A 334 1.39 -6.17 12.03
N PHE A 335 1.44 -5.03 12.71
CA PHE A 335 1.47 -4.97 14.17
C PHE A 335 0.23 -5.61 14.77
N ASP A 336 -0.96 -5.34 14.23
CA ASP A 336 -2.20 -5.94 14.67
C ASP A 336 -2.16 -7.47 14.52
N MET A 337 -1.68 -7.99 13.39
CA MET A 337 -1.57 -9.44 13.15
C MET A 337 -0.56 -10.11 14.08
N LEU A 338 0.63 -9.52 14.26
CA LEU A 338 1.65 -10.03 15.17
C LEU A 338 1.19 -9.99 16.63
N GLU A 339 0.62 -8.87 17.07
CA GLU A 339 0.08 -8.70 18.43
C GLU A 339 -1.10 -9.66 18.67
N THR A 340 -1.97 -9.86 17.67
CA THR A 340 -3.07 -10.85 17.71
C THR A 340 -2.52 -12.27 17.88
N LEU A 341 -1.50 -12.66 17.12
CA LEU A 341 -0.87 -13.98 17.24
C LEU A 341 -0.28 -14.18 18.64
N LEU A 342 0.48 -13.21 19.13
CA LEU A 342 1.15 -13.28 20.44
C LEU A 342 0.14 -13.36 21.59
N VAL A 343 -0.92 -12.55 21.55
CA VAL A 343 -1.91 -12.47 22.63
C VAL A 343 -2.98 -13.57 22.54
N LYS A 344 -3.62 -13.75 21.37
CA LYS A 344 -4.77 -14.67 21.23
C LYS A 344 -4.35 -16.13 20.99
N LYS A 345 -3.20 -16.40 20.35
CA LYS A 345 -2.75 -17.78 20.06
C LYS A 345 -1.63 -18.24 21.00
N LEU A 346 -0.65 -17.40 21.27
CA LEU A 346 0.48 -17.72 22.15
C LEU A 346 0.24 -17.32 23.62
N HIS A 347 -0.93 -16.77 23.93
CA HIS A 347 -1.39 -16.46 25.29
C HIS A 347 -0.47 -15.51 26.08
N PHE A 348 0.30 -14.66 25.40
CA PHE A 348 1.11 -13.63 26.06
C PHE A 348 0.21 -12.54 26.65
N ARG A 349 0.63 -11.98 27.79
CA ARG A 349 -0.11 -10.87 28.43
C ARG A 349 0.02 -9.59 27.60
N PRO A 350 -1.09 -8.93 27.22
CA PRO A 350 -1.05 -7.60 26.59
C PRO A 350 -0.26 -6.64 27.47
N SER A 351 0.83 -6.08 26.96
CA SER A 351 1.67 -5.17 27.73
C SER A 351 2.39 -4.18 26.83
N ARG A 352 2.76 -3.01 27.39
CA ARG A 352 3.58 -2.01 26.69
C ARG A 352 4.94 -2.58 26.27
N LYS A 353 5.53 -3.47 27.08
CA LYS A 353 6.80 -4.14 26.77
C LYS A 353 6.69 -5.06 25.56
N LEU A 354 5.61 -5.86 25.47
CA LEU A 354 5.36 -6.74 24.33
C LEU A 354 5.26 -5.90 23.04
N ARG A 355 4.43 -4.86 23.05
CA ARG A 355 4.26 -3.95 21.91
C ARG A 355 5.58 -3.29 21.51
N PHE A 356 6.34 -2.78 22.48
CA PHE A 356 7.65 -2.18 22.23
C PHE A 356 8.60 -3.17 21.53
N ILE A 357 8.78 -4.37 22.07
CA ILE A 357 9.70 -5.37 21.51
C ILE A 357 9.27 -5.80 20.11
N THR A 358 8.00 -6.19 19.93
CA THR A 358 7.48 -6.67 18.65
C THR A 358 7.63 -5.64 17.55
N ARG A 359 7.30 -4.37 17.81
CA ARG A 359 7.36 -3.30 16.81
C ARG A 359 8.78 -2.89 16.47
N ASN A 360 9.69 -2.83 17.44
CA ASN A 360 11.11 -2.54 17.16
C ASN A 360 11.76 -3.68 16.36
N ILE A 361 11.46 -4.95 16.66
CA ILE A 361 11.97 -6.09 15.88
C ILE A 361 11.50 -5.99 14.42
N TYR A 362 10.23 -5.62 14.19
CA TYR A 362 9.69 -5.43 12.86
C TYR A 362 10.40 -4.31 12.08
N VAL A 363 10.59 -3.14 12.69
CA VAL A 363 11.30 -2.02 12.07
C VAL A 363 12.76 -2.41 11.77
N ALA A 364 13.43 -3.08 12.70
CA ALA A 364 14.79 -3.57 12.49
C ALA A 364 14.87 -4.59 11.34
N PHE A 365 13.89 -5.48 11.22
CA PHE A 365 13.80 -6.46 10.13
C PHE A 365 13.65 -5.77 8.77
N THR A 366 12.68 -4.86 8.62
CA THR A 366 12.47 -4.15 7.34
C THR A 366 13.66 -3.27 6.96
N MET A 367 14.31 -2.63 7.94
CA MET A 367 15.57 -1.90 7.74
C MET A 367 16.68 -2.83 7.25
N PHE A 368 16.89 -3.97 7.91
CA PHE A 368 17.93 -4.93 7.53
C PHE A 368 17.74 -5.42 6.10
N VAL A 369 16.52 -5.84 5.74
CA VAL A 369 16.23 -6.32 4.37
C VAL A 369 16.40 -5.18 3.35
N GLY A 370 15.97 -3.95 3.66
CA GLY A 370 16.16 -2.79 2.79
C GLY A 370 17.63 -2.45 2.53
N ILE A 371 18.51 -2.65 3.52
CA ILE A 371 19.97 -2.49 3.36
C ILE A 371 20.57 -3.61 2.51
N CYS A 372 20.07 -4.85 2.68
CA CYS A 372 20.55 -6.00 1.93
C CYS A 372 20.16 -5.94 0.44
N PHE A 373 18.98 -5.43 0.11
CA PHE A 373 18.46 -5.42 -1.26
C PHE A 373 17.96 -4.03 -1.71
N PRO A 374 18.83 -3.00 -1.84
CA PRO A 374 18.40 -1.63 -2.13
C PRO A 374 18.07 -1.36 -3.62
N PHE A 375 17.50 -2.35 -4.31
CA PHE A 375 17.24 -2.30 -5.75
C PHE A 375 15.81 -1.82 -6.04
N PHE A 376 15.58 -0.52 -5.96
CA PHE A 376 14.25 0.11 -6.11
C PHE A 376 13.40 -0.49 -7.26
N GLY A 377 13.81 -0.34 -8.53
CA GLY A 377 13.03 -0.90 -9.66
C GLY A 377 12.85 -2.43 -9.62
N GLY A 378 13.83 -3.17 -9.08
CA GLY A 378 13.72 -4.64 -8.93
C GLY A 378 12.69 -5.04 -7.87
N LEU A 379 12.65 -4.33 -6.74
CA LEU A 379 11.69 -4.57 -5.66
C LEU A 379 10.25 -4.24 -6.11
N LEU A 380 10.06 -3.11 -6.80
CA LEU A 380 8.74 -2.70 -7.32
C LEU A 380 8.22 -3.73 -8.34
N GLY A 381 9.01 -4.10 -9.34
CA GLY A 381 8.63 -5.11 -10.33
C GLY A 381 8.34 -6.48 -9.70
N PHE A 382 9.12 -6.90 -8.71
CA PHE A 382 8.93 -8.19 -8.03
C PHE A 382 7.67 -8.20 -7.16
N PHE A 383 7.57 -7.30 -6.18
CA PHE A 383 6.44 -7.28 -5.24
C PHE A 383 5.14 -6.84 -5.92
N GLY A 384 5.21 -5.95 -6.93
CA GLY A 384 4.08 -5.53 -7.74
C GLY A 384 3.31 -6.70 -8.35
N GLY A 385 4.03 -7.67 -8.91
CA GLY A 385 3.41 -8.90 -9.39
C GLY A 385 3.07 -9.87 -8.27
N PHE A 386 4.09 -10.28 -7.50
CA PHE A 386 3.97 -11.43 -6.61
C PHE A 386 2.99 -11.20 -5.46
N ALA A 387 2.93 -9.97 -4.95
CA ALA A 387 2.15 -9.62 -3.76
C ALA A 387 0.92 -8.78 -4.12
N PHE A 388 1.11 -7.70 -4.88
CA PHE A 388 0.02 -6.75 -5.15
C PHE A 388 -1.00 -7.29 -6.14
N ALA A 389 -0.59 -8.02 -7.18
CA ALA A 389 -1.55 -8.56 -8.14
C ALA A 389 -2.62 -9.46 -7.47
N PRO A 390 -2.26 -10.40 -6.55
CA PRO A 390 -3.24 -11.12 -5.74
C PRO A 390 -4.19 -10.23 -4.95
N THR A 391 -3.66 -9.42 -4.04
CA THR A 391 -4.46 -8.66 -3.07
C THR A 391 -5.28 -7.54 -3.69
N THR A 392 -4.87 -7.04 -4.86
CA THR A 392 -5.44 -5.84 -5.48
C THR A 392 -6.25 -6.18 -6.73
N TYR A 393 -5.77 -7.06 -7.62
CA TYR A 393 -6.40 -7.28 -8.92
C TYR A 393 -7.41 -8.42 -8.93
N PHE A 394 -7.15 -9.54 -8.23
CA PHE A 394 -7.97 -10.72 -8.43
C PHE A 394 -8.59 -11.34 -7.18
N LEU A 395 -7.94 -11.27 -6.01
CA LEU A 395 -8.50 -11.89 -4.82
C LEU A 395 -9.84 -11.26 -4.39
N PRO A 396 -10.02 -9.92 -4.44
CA PRO A 396 -11.34 -9.31 -4.23
C PRO A 396 -12.40 -9.83 -5.22
N CYS A 397 -12.03 -10.05 -6.49
CA CYS A 397 -12.93 -10.59 -7.50
C CYS A 397 -13.35 -12.04 -7.23
N ILE A 398 -12.40 -12.89 -6.81
CA ILE A 398 -12.70 -14.27 -6.42
C ILE A 398 -13.65 -14.28 -5.23
N MET A 399 -13.38 -13.47 -4.20
CA MET A 399 -14.26 -13.33 -3.04
C MET A 399 -15.66 -12.85 -3.46
N TRP A 400 -15.74 -11.84 -4.33
CA TRP A 400 -17.01 -11.34 -4.86
C TRP A 400 -17.82 -12.42 -5.57
N LEU A 401 -17.18 -13.21 -6.43
CA LEU A 401 -17.83 -14.32 -7.12
C LEU A 401 -18.29 -15.42 -6.16
N ALA A 402 -17.51 -15.72 -5.12
CA ALA A 402 -17.84 -16.73 -4.11
C ALA A 402 -19.02 -16.31 -3.22
N ILE A 403 -19.06 -15.03 -2.86
CA ILE A 403 -20.05 -14.46 -1.92
C ILE A 403 -21.36 -14.09 -2.65
N TYR A 404 -21.28 -13.19 -3.63
CA TYR A 404 -22.47 -12.61 -4.28
C TYR A 404 -23.04 -13.50 -5.39
N LYS A 405 -22.24 -14.44 -5.92
CA LYS A 405 -22.64 -15.40 -6.96
C LYS A 405 -23.45 -14.77 -8.10
N PRO A 406 -22.91 -13.73 -8.78
CA PRO A 406 -23.63 -13.05 -9.85
C PRO A 406 -23.99 -14.04 -10.97
N LYS A 407 -25.10 -13.77 -11.69
CA LYS A 407 -25.57 -14.61 -12.80
C LYS A 407 -24.42 -14.84 -13.80
N ARG A 408 -24.22 -16.09 -14.21
CA ARG A 408 -23.19 -16.44 -15.22
C ARG A 408 -23.39 -15.60 -16.48
N PHE A 409 -22.29 -15.11 -17.05
CA PHE A 409 -22.25 -14.19 -18.20
C PHE A 409 -22.94 -12.83 -17.99
N SER A 410 -23.30 -12.46 -16.75
CA SER A 410 -23.61 -11.06 -16.44
C SER A 410 -22.35 -10.19 -16.54
N LEU A 411 -22.55 -8.88 -16.68
CA LEU A 411 -21.44 -7.92 -16.72
C LEU A 411 -20.50 -8.08 -15.51
N SER A 412 -21.04 -8.15 -14.29
CA SER A 412 -20.23 -8.36 -13.08
C SER A 412 -19.45 -9.69 -13.16
N TRP A 413 -20.08 -10.78 -13.63
CA TRP A 413 -19.39 -12.07 -13.75
C TRP A 413 -18.21 -11.99 -14.73
N ILE A 414 -18.42 -11.40 -15.91
CA ILE A 414 -17.39 -11.26 -16.95
C ILE A 414 -16.25 -10.36 -16.47
N THR A 415 -16.56 -9.18 -15.92
CA THR A 415 -15.56 -8.22 -15.42
C THR A 415 -14.67 -8.85 -14.35
N ASN A 416 -15.25 -9.61 -13.41
CA ASN A 416 -14.47 -10.31 -12.39
C ASN A 416 -13.50 -11.33 -13.00
N TRP A 417 -13.94 -12.13 -13.97
CA TRP A 417 -13.05 -13.10 -14.63
C TRP A 417 -11.93 -12.44 -15.43
N ILE A 418 -12.19 -11.31 -16.10
CA ILE A 418 -11.15 -10.53 -16.78
C ILE A 418 -10.10 -10.05 -15.77
N CYS A 419 -10.53 -9.48 -14.63
CA CYS A 419 -9.63 -9.03 -13.57
C CYS A 419 -8.81 -10.20 -13.00
N ILE A 420 -9.43 -11.38 -12.85
CA ILE A 420 -8.75 -12.60 -12.39
C ILE A 420 -7.66 -13.05 -13.35
N ILE A 421 -7.97 -13.14 -14.65
CA ILE A 421 -7.02 -13.59 -15.67
C ILE A 421 -5.85 -12.61 -15.77
N LEU A 422 -6.14 -11.30 -15.86
CA LEU A 422 -5.10 -10.27 -15.94
C LEU A 422 -4.24 -10.23 -14.68
N GLY A 423 -4.85 -10.27 -13.49
CA GLY A 423 -4.14 -10.28 -12.22
C GLY A 423 -3.27 -11.54 -12.05
N PHE A 424 -3.73 -12.70 -12.49
CA PHE A 424 -2.95 -13.93 -12.46
C PHE A 424 -1.76 -13.88 -13.42
N LEU A 425 -1.93 -13.32 -14.62
CA LEU A 425 -0.83 -13.08 -15.56
C LEU A 425 0.21 -12.13 -14.96
N LEU A 426 -0.22 -11.04 -14.31
CA LEU A 426 0.68 -10.11 -13.61
C LEU A 426 1.48 -10.82 -12.51
N MET A 427 0.82 -11.68 -11.72
CA MET A 427 1.44 -12.45 -10.64
C MET A 427 2.54 -13.39 -11.14
N ILE A 428 2.41 -13.96 -12.34
CA ILE A 428 3.42 -14.86 -12.90
C ILE A 428 4.51 -14.09 -13.64
N LEU A 429 4.13 -13.20 -14.55
CA LEU A 429 5.08 -12.59 -15.49
C LEU A 429 5.98 -11.58 -14.78
N SER A 430 5.41 -10.74 -13.92
CA SER A 430 6.16 -9.62 -13.37
C SER A 430 7.31 -10.03 -12.44
N PRO A 431 7.14 -11.00 -11.52
CA PRO A 431 8.24 -11.45 -10.67
C PRO A 431 9.42 -12.02 -11.46
N ILE A 432 9.20 -12.61 -12.64
CA ILE A 432 10.29 -13.08 -13.51
C ILE A 432 11.16 -11.90 -13.97
N GLY A 433 10.52 -10.80 -14.40
CA GLY A 433 11.22 -9.57 -14.77
C GLY A 433 11.91 -8.91 -13.58
N GLY A 434 11.19 -8.70 -12.48
CA GLY A 434 11.72 -8.10 -11.26
C GLY A 434 12.90 -8.88 -10.67
N LEU A 435 12.80 -10.21 -10.61
CA LEU A 435 13.88 -11.08 -10.13
C LEU A 435 15.11 -11.01 -11.02
N ARG A 436 14.94 -10.98 -12.36
CA ARG A 436 16.08 -10.77 -13.27
C ARG A 436 16.76 -9.42 -13.01
N THR A 437 15.98 -8.35 -12.83
CA THR A 437 16.51 -7.02 -12.49
C THR A 437 17.33 -7.06 -11.20
N ILE A 438 16.81 -7.72 -10.15
CA ILE A 438 17.53 -7.92 -8.89
C ILE A 438 18.83 -8.71 -9.12
N ILE A 439 18.79 -9.83 -9.85
CA ILE A 439 19.96 -10.68 -10.11
C ILE A 439 21.04 -9.88 -10.86
N LEU A 440 20.67 -9.10 -11.88
CA LEU A 440 21.62 -8.31 -12.65
C LEU A 440 22.26 -7.21 -11.79
N ASN A 441 21.47 -6.51 -10.97
CA ASN A 441 21.97 -5.46 -10.09
C ASN A 441 22.82 -6.03 -8.95
N ALA A 442 22.48 -7.22 -8.44
CA ALA A 442 23.22 -7.89 -7.36
C ALA A 442 24.63 -8.33 -7.77
N LYS A 443 24.88 -8.63 -9.05
CA LYS A 443 26.22 -9.05 -9.54
C LYS A 443 27.33 -8.03 -9.24
N GLY A 444 27.00 -6.74 -9.28
CA GLY A 444 27.94 -5.66 -9.00
C GLY A 444 27.84 -5.10 -7.57
N TYR A 445 26.87 -5.57 -6.78
CA TYR A 445 26.59 -5.00 -5.47
C TYR A 445 27.51 -5.63 -4.40
N LYS A 446 28.22 -4.78 -3.67
CA LYS A 446 28.98 -5.19 -2.48
C LYS A 446 28.17 -4.83 -1.25
N PHE A 447 27.75 -5.85 -0.49
CA PHE A 447 27.01 -5.66 0.75
C PHE A 447 27.74 -4.69 1.69
N PHE A 448 27.01 -3.68 2.18
CA PHE A 448 27.50 -2.66 3.12
C PHE A 448 28.70 -1.82 2.61
N SER A 449 29.00 -1.85 1.31
CA SER A 449 30.14 -1.16 0.70
C SER A 449 29.82 0.24 0.22
#